data_AF-A0A355W517-F1
#
_entry.id   AF-A0A355W517-F1
#
_cell.length_a   1.000
_cell.length_b   1.000
_cell.length_c   1.000
_cell.angle_alpha   90.00
_cell.angle_beta   90.00
_cell.angle_gamma   90.00
#
_symmetry.space_group_name_H-M   'P 1'
#
loop_
_entity.id
_entity.type
_entity.pdbx_description
1 polymer ?
#
loop_
_entity_poly.entity_id
_entity_poly.type
_entity_poly.pdbx_seq_one_letter_code
_entity_poly.pdbx_strand_id
1 'polypeptide(L)'
;MHGPAVLITTSWEYYKKDVIDEKNMTREEAVEYCSELRMRCYETTGIIFRLARESSQGGIVYVWTLGGVDEEGNDACNDLTDCYLEAARLVRTCDPSIGFRYHPDVRPETLKQVFECIKHGLGYPSMRNDSVCIESLRHWFGFDLKDARRWMHQACMAPAPNTKMGAPHYRYPGPITSAGVKSLELAFFNGMDPVSKMRMGIKTGDPLKFKTYEEFYQAWLKQHEYIMYMGCRIDNIIRWVVGTQHPRPLISALFERCVESGQDADLYAKEKASLWFTHFGFSEFGDALAGLKKLVYDEKKYTMEQLLEAIKSNWIGFEEMRVNFVKAPKWGNDDDYVDQIYTRGMKDIAEISWRCKYCPNHTIFIKPGGIYK
;
A
#
# COMPACT_ATOMS: atom_id res chain seq x y z
N MET A 1 -6.39 -15.54 -2.68
CA MET A 1 -7.46 -14.51 -2.78
C MET A 1 -7.01 -13.46 -3.78
N HIS A 2 -7.37 -13.63 -5.04
CA HIS A 2 -7.07 -12.67 -6.09
C HIS A 2 -8.41 -12.09 -6.53
N GLY A 3 -8.57 -10.78 -6.33
CA GLY A 3 -9.58 -10.01 -7.04
C GLY A 3 -8.81 -9.23 -8.08
N PRO A 4 -9.11 -9.33 -9.39
CA PRO A 4 -8.48 -8.45 -10.36
C PRO A 4 -8.86 -7.02 -9.96
N ALA A 5 -7.87 -6.14 -9.90
CA ALA A 5 -8.19 -4.74 -10.12
C ALA A 5 -8.68 -4.67 -11.57
N VAL A 6 -9.81 -3.99 -11.79
CA VAL A 6 -10.39 -3.86 -13.11
C VAL A 6 -10.27 -2.40 -13.49
N LEU A 7 -9.51 -2.14 -14.56
CA LEU A 7 -9.61 -0.89 -15.27
C LEU A 7 -10.89 -0.98 -16.10
N ILE A 8 -11.92 -0.28 -15.66
CA ILE A 8 -13.26 -0.39 -16.24
C ILE A 8 -13.35 0.24 -17.63
N THR A 9 -12.38 1.07 -18.01
CA THR A 9 -12.32 1.67 -19.35
C THR A 9 -12.19 0.62 -20.46
N THR A 10 -11.83 -0.64 -20.15
CA THR A 10 -11.78 -1.74 -21.13
C THR A 10 -13.15 -2.11 -21.69
N SER A 11 -14.24 -1.77 -21.00
CA SER A 11 -15.61 -2.07 -21.45
C SER A 11 -16.25 -0.94 -22.28
N TRP A 12 -15.53 0.18 -22.48
CA TRP A 12 -16.05 1.36 -23.17
C TRP A 12 -16.52 1.05 -24.60
N GLU A 13 -15.78 0.23 -25.36
CA GLU A 13 -16.13 -0.09 -26.74
C GLU A 13 -17.50 -0.79 -26.86
N TYR A 14 -17.85 -1.63 -25.89
CA TYR A 14 -19.16 -2.29 -25.84
C TYR A 14 -20.27 -1.29 -25.48
N TYR A 15 -20.03 -0.44 -24.48
CA TYR A 15 -20.97 0.62 -24.12
C TYR A 15 -21.24 1.55 -25.29
N LYS A 16 -20.18 2.03 -25.96
CA LYS A 16 -20.29 2.93 -27.10
C LYS A 16 -21.09 2.29 -28.23
N LYS A 17 -20.77 1.04 -28.56
CA LYS A 17 -21.49 0.30 -29.60
C LYS A 17 -22.97 0.18 -29.27
N ASP A 18 -23.32 -0.35 -28.10
CA ASP A 18 -24.70 -0.73 -27.79
C ASP A 18 -25.58 0.47 -27.40
N VAL A 19 -25.01 1.49 -26.74
CA VAL A 19 -25.77 2.65 -26.23
C VAL A 19 -25.75 3.84 -27.19
N ILE A 20 -24.61 4.11 -27.83
CA ILE A 20 -24.43 5.32 -28.65
C ILE A 20 -24.68 5.02 -30.13
N ASP A 21 -23.98 4.02 -30.67
CA ASP A 21 -23.91 3.78 -32.11
C ASP A 21 -25.14 3.01 -32.61
N GLU A 22 -25.42 1.85 -32.02
CA GLU A 22 -26.52 0.95 -32.43
C GLU A 22 -27.83 1.22 -31.66
N LYS A 23 -27.74 1.81 -30.46
CA LYS A 23 -28.89 2.12 -29.59
C LYS A 23 -29.75 0.88 -29.27
N ASN A 24 -29.10 -0.27 -29.11
CA ASN A 24 -29.73 -1.51 -28.64
C ASN A 24 -29.99 -1.49 -27.13
N MET A 25 -29.35 -0.57 -26.41
CA MET A 25 -29.44 -0.41 -24.97
C MET A 25 -29.53 1.09 -24.63
N THR A 26 -30.33 1.44 -23.63
CA THR A 26 -30.42 2.79 -23.08
C THR A 26 -29.31 3.06 -22.07
N ARG A 27 -29.05 4.33 -21.76
CA ARG A 27 -28.09 4.68 -20.69
C ARG A 27 -28.58 4.18 -19.33
N GLU A 28 -29.89 4.25 -19.07
CA GLU A 28 -30.51 3.76 -17.86
C GLU A 28 -30.27 2.25 -17.66
N GLU A 29 -30.45 1.44 -18.72
CA GLU A 29 -30.14 0.00 -18.69
C GLU A 29 -28.65 -0.24 -18.44
N ALA A 30 -27.76 0.58 -19.01
CA ALA A 30 -26.32 0.46 -18.73
C ALA A 30 -25.98 0.76 -17.26
N VAL A 31 -26.64 1.74 -16.64
CA VAL A 31 -26.51 2.00 -15.19
C VAL A 31 -27.03 0.82 -14.38
N GLU A 32 -28.17 0.23 -14.77
CA GLU A 32 -28.72 -0.97 -14.14
C GLU A 32 -27.74 -2.15 -14.19
N TYR A 33 -27.12 -2.43 -15.34
CA TYR A 33 -26.09 -3.48 -15.43
C TYR A 33 -24.85 -3.19 -14.57
N CYS A 34 -24.41 -1.92 -14.49
CA CYS A 34 -23.33 -1.53 -13.58
C CYS A 34 -23.73 -1.78 -12.11
N SER A 35 -24.98 -1.53 -11.76
CA SER A 35 -25.55 -1.81 -10.44
C SER A 35 -25.61 -3.30 -10.13
N GLU A 36 -26.08 -4.13 -11.07
CA GLU A 36 -26.09 -5.59 -10.93
C GLU A 36 -24.69 -6.16 -10.74
N LEU A 37 -23.74 -5.74 -11.59
CA LEU A 37 -22.35 -6.17 -11.48
C LEU A 37 -21.78 -5.81 -10.10
N ARG A 38 -22.08 -4.62 -9.59
CA ARG A 38 -21.66 -4.19 -8.25
C ARG A 38 -22.22 -5.11 -7.16
N MET A 39 -23.51 -5.46 -7.22
CA MET A 39 -24.14 -6.38 -6.28
C MET A 39 -23.50 -7.77 -6.33
N ARG A 40 -23.25 -8.31 -7.52
CA ARG A 40 -22.62 -9.63 -7.69
C ARG A 40 -21.18 -9.66 -7.20
N CYS A 41 -20.45 -8.58 -7.44
CA CYS A 41 -19.14 -8.43 -6.84
C CYS A 41 -19.25 -8.43 -5.30
N TYR A 42 -20.15 -7.64 -4.71
CA TYR A 42 -20.30 -7.55 -3.25
C TYR A 42 -20.56 -8.91 -2.57
N GLU A 43 -21.24 -9.84 -3.23
CA GLU A 43 -21.44 -11.22 -2.76
C GLU A 43 -20.13 -12.03 -2.64
N THR A 44 -19.05 -11.58 -3.29
CA THR A 44 -17.74 -12.23 -3.28
C THR A 44 -17.03 -11.99 -1.96
N THR A 45 -16.89 -13.04 -1.16
CA THR A 45 -16.14 -13.04 0.10
C THR A 45 -15.23 -14.26 0.22
N GLY A 46 -14.41 -14.30 1.28
CA GLY A 46 -13.51 -15.41 1.55
C GLY A 46 -13.53 -15.85 3.00
N ILE A 47 -13.20 -17.13 3.21
CA ILE A 47 -12.95 -17.67 4.53
C ILE A 47 -11.54 -17.29 4.94
N ILE A 48 -11.43 -16.52 6.01
CA ILE A 48 -10.17 -16.04 6.57
C ILE A 48 -10.03 -16.58 8.00
N PHE A 49 -8.83 -17.04 8.37
CA PHE A 49 -8.54 -17.48 9.73
C PHE A 49 -8.81 -16.37 10.74
N ARG A 50 -9.22 -16.75 11.97
CA ARG A 50 -9.64 -15.82 13.01
C ARG A 50 -8.64 -14.67 13.25
N LEU A 51 -7.36 -14.99 13.39
CA LEU A 51 -6.31 -13.98 13.62
C LEU A 51 -6.29 -12.93 12.50
N ALA A 52 -6.39 -13.37 11.25
CA ALA A 52 -6.39 -12.47 10.10
C ALA A 52 -7.70 -11.67 9.98
N ARG A 53 -8.85 -12.20 10.44
CA ARG A 53 -10.10 -11.43 10.54
C ARG A 53 -10.07 -10.35 11.62
N GLU A 54 -9.43 -10.64 12.74
CA GLU A 54 -9.27 -9.68 13.84
C GLU A 54 -8.28 -8.57 13.47
N SER A 55 -7.23 -8.88 12.70
CA SER A 55 -6.24 -7.89 12.22
C SER A 55 -6.63 -7.17 10.93
N SER A 56 -7.55 -7.73 10.13
CA SER A 56 -8.05 -7.14 8.87
C SER A 56 -9.56 -7.32 8.81
N GLN A 57 -10.27 -6.45 9.53
CA GLN A 57 -11.73 -6.47 9.63
C GLN A 57 -12.37 -6.07 8.29
N GLY A 58 -13.48 -6.73 7.94
CA GLY A 58 -14.21 -6.48 6.70
C GLY A 58 -14.13 -7.63 5.69
N GLY A 59 -14.45 -7.33 4.44
CA GLY A 59 -14.46 -8.29 3.33
C GLY A 59 -13.13 -8.39 2.59
N ILE A 60 -13.12 -9.18 1.51
CA ILE A 60 -12.02 -9.15 0.55
C ILE A 60 -12.11 -7.82 -0.21
N VAL A 61 -11.15 -6.93 0.00
CA VAL A 61 -11.07 -5.65 -0.74
C VAL A 61 -10.96 -5.93 -2.24
N TYR A 62 -11.59 -5.23 -3.15
CA TYR A 62 -11.09 -5.16 -4.54
C TYR A 62 -11.58 -3.84 -5.13
N VAL A 63 -10.72 -3.21 -5.92
CA VAL A 63 -10.89 -1.81 -6.29
C VAL A 63 -11.16 -1.70 -7.77
N TRP A 64 -12.28 -1.09 -8.08
CA TRP A 64 -12.57 -0.58 -9.42
C TRP A 64 -11.81 0.71 -9.64
N THR A 65 -10.93 0.71 -10.64
CA THR A 65 -10.15 1.91 -10.98
C THR A 65 -10.82 2.63 -12.13
N LEU A 66 -11.20 3.89 -11.89
CA LEU A 66 -11.89 4.79 -12.81
C LEU A 66 -11.02 6.01 -13.13
N GLY A 67 -11.30 6.65 -14.28
CA GLY A 67 -10.64 7.87 -14.71
C GLY A 67 -9.18 7.69 -15.12
N GLY A 68 -8.41 8.78 -15.03
CA GLY A 68 -6.99 8.82 -15.41
C GLY A 68 -6.83 9.16 -16.88
N VAL A 69 -5.69 8.76 -17.44
CA VAL A 69 -5.38 8.94 -18.86
C VAL A 69 -5.29 7.62 -19.63
N ASP A 70 -5.55 7.69 -20.94
CA ASP A 70 -5.32 6.61 -21.89
C ASP A 70 -3.81 6.41 -22.19
N GLU A 71 -3.47 5.47 -23.07
CA GLU A 71 -2.07 5.18 -23.44
C GLU A 71 -1.37 6.39 -24.11
N GLU A 72 -2.14 7.27 -24.75
CA GLU A 72 -1.64 8.47 -25.44
C GLU A 72 -1.55 9.68 -24.51
N GLY A 73 -2.21 9.62 -23.34
CA GLY A 73 -2.20 10.66 -22.32
C GLY A 73 -3.43 11.56 -22.33
N ASN A 74 -4.47 11.22 -23.09
CA ASN A 74 -5.74 11.94 -23.08
C ASN A 74 -6.60 11.48 -21.90
N ASP A 75 -7.52 12.35 -21.45
CA ASP A 75 -8.49 11.97 -20.42
C ASP A 75 -9.25 10.70 -20.81
N ALA A 76 -9.22 9.70 -19.94
CA ALA A 76 -9.90 8.42 -20.14
C ALA A 76 -11.32 8.41 -19.58
N CYS A 77 -11.78 9.52 -18.97
CA CYS A 77 -13.15 9.63 -18.47
C CYS A 77 -14.15 9.66 -19.64
N ASN A 78 -15.22 8.88 -19.50
CA ASN A 78 -16.28 8.75 -20.49
C ASN A 78 -17.63 8.50 -19.80
N ASP A 79 -18.72 8.40 -20.56
CA ASP A 79 -20.07 8.27 -19.96
C ASP A 79 -20.26 6.95 -19.19
N LEU A 80 -19.53 5.89 -19.58
CA LEU A 80 -19.50 4.64 -18.81
C LEU A 80 -18.88 4.86 -17.42
N THR A 81 -17.84 5.69 -17.31
CA THR A 81 -17.24 6.09 -16.03
C THR A 81 -18.30 6.71 -15.10
N ASP A 82 -19.16 7.56 -15.65
CA ASP A 82 -20.25 8.19 -14.91
C ASP A 82 -21.32 7.17 -14.50
N CYS A 83 -21.63 6.19 -15.36
CA CYS A 83 -22.56 5.11 -15.04
C CYS A 83 -22.11 4.29 -13.83
N TYR A 84 -20.81 3.99 -13.70
CA TYR A 84 -20.29 3.29 -12.51
C TYR A 84 -20.38 4.13 -11.23
N LEU A 85 -20.12 5.43 -11.32
CA LEU A 85 -20.26 6.35 -10.18
C LEU A 85 -21.72 6.50 -9.77
N GLU A 86 -22.64 6.53 -10.73
CA GLU A 86 -24.08 6.55 -10.50
C GLU A 86 -24.57 5.26 -9.85
N ALA A 87 -24.20 4.10 -10.41
CA ALA A 87 -24.51 2.79 -9.87
C ALA A 87 -24.03 2.62 -8.41
N ALA A 88 -22.86 3.17 -8.07
CA ALA A 88 -22.34 3.15 -6.70
C ALA A 88 -23.25 3.89 -5.71
N ARG A 89 -23.80 5.05 -6.12
CA ARG A 89 -24.73 5.83 -5.30
C ARG A 89 -26.11 5.18 -5.16
N LEU A 90 -26.55 4.44 -6.18
CA LEU A 90 -27.81 3.71 -6.19
C LEU A 90 -27.76 2.46 -5.29
N VAL A 91 -26.74 1.62 -5.49
CA VAL A 91 -26.62 0.31 -4.82
C VAL A 91 -26.08 0.41 -3.40
N ARG A 92 -25.18 1.37 -3.14
CA ARG A 92 -24.64 1.68 -1.81
C ARG A 92 -23.96 0.53 -1.06
N THR A 93 -23.39 -0.46 -1.76
CA THR A 93 -22.53 -1.49 -1.15
C THR A 93 -21.13 -0.94 -0.85
N CYS A 94 -20.38 -1.54 0.09
CA CYS A 94 -18.99 -1.13 0.37
C CYS A 94 -17.99 -1.64 -0.68
N ASP A 95 -18.26 -2.81 -1.27
CA ASP A 95 -17.43 -3.42 -2.30
C ASP A 95 -18.19 -3.51 -3.63
N PRO A 96 -17.46 -3.50 -4.77
CA PRO A 96 -16.08 -3.04 -4.92
C PRO A 96 -15.91 -1.60 -4.44
N SER A 97 -14.81 -1.33 -3.75
CA SER A 97 -14.39 0.05 -3.51
C SER A 97 -14.00 0.69 -4.85
N ILE A 98 -14.08 2.02 -4.92
CA ILE A 98 -13.78 2.77 -6.14
C ILE A 98 -12.54 3.61 -5.89
N GLY A 99 -11.59 3.55 -6.80
CA GLY A 99 -10.45 4.46 -6.86
C GLY A 99 -10.51 5.28 -8.14
N PHE A 100 -10.35 6.59 -8.01
CA PHE A 100 -10.38 7.55 -9.09
C PHE A 100 -8.98 8.11 -9.34
N ARG A 101 -8.54 7.99 -10.59
CA ARG A 101 -7.27 8.54 -11.08
C ARG A 101 -7.50 9.99 -11.50
N TYR A 102 -7.02 10.91 -10.68
CA TYR A 102 -7.17 12.35 -10.90
C TYR A 102 -6.01 12.94 -11.69
N HIS A 103 -6.33 13.72 -12.71
CA HIS A 103 -5.42 14.61 -13.41
C HIS A 103 -6.12 15.98 -13.67
N PRO A 104 -5.39 17.05 -13.98
CA PRO A 104 -5.98 18.39 -14.11
C PRO A 104 -7.02 18.54 -15.23
N ASP A 105 -6.94 17.71 -16.28
CA ASP A 105 -7.77 17.83 -17.49
C ASP A 105 -8.97 16.86 -17.46
N VAL A 106 -9.35 16.35 -16.28
CA VAL A 106 -10.50 15.46 -16.11
C VAL A 106 -11.78 16.11 -16.63
N ARG A 107 -12.58 15.35 -17.40
CA ARG A 107 -13.93 15.73 -17.84
C ARG A 107 -14.75 16.32 -16.67
N PRO A 108 -15.18 17.60 -16.74
CA PRO A 108 -15.85 18.27 -15.63
C PRO A 108 -17.11 17.56 -15.11
N GLU A 109 -17.89 16.95 -16.00
CA GLU A 109 -19.09 16.20 -15.61
C GLU A 109 -18.73 14.97 -14.76
N THR A 110 -17.69 14.22 -15.15
CA THR A 110 -17.21 13.08 -14.36
C THR A 110 -16.66 13.53 -13.01
N LEU A 111 -15.92 14.64 -12.95
CA LEU A 111 -15.44 15.19 -11.69
C LEU A 111 -16.58 15.59 -10.75
N LYS A 112 -17.69 16.13 -11.29
CA LYS A 112 -18.91 16.39 -10.53
C LYS A 112 -19.52 15.10 -9.97
N GLN A 113 -19.61 14.04 -10.78
CA GLN A 113 -20.11 12.74 -10.32
C GLN A 113 -19.23 12.13 -9.21
N VAL A 114 -17.90 12.30 -9.31
CA VAL A 114 -16.95 11.91 -8.26
C VAL A 114 -17.28 12.61 -6.94
N PHE A 115 -17.46 13.93 -6.94
CA PHE A 115 -17.79 14.67 -5.72
C PHE A 115 -19.18 14.36 -5.17
N GLU A 116 -20.18 14.15 -6.04
CA GLU A 116 -21.49 13.69 -5.58
C GLU A 116 -21.43 12.28 -4.96
N CYS A 117 -20.55 11.40 -5.45
CA CYS A 117 -20.32 10.09 -4.85
C CYS A 117 -19.68 10.22 -3.46
N ILE A 118 -18.65 11.07 -3.30
CA ILE A 118 -18.02 11.37 -2.00
C ILE A 118 -19.05 11.90 -0.99
N LYS A 119 -19.92 12.81 -1.44
CA LYS A 119 -20.98 13.42 -0.62
C LYS A 119 -21.99 12.41 -0.06
N HIS A 120 -22.15 11.24 -0.69
CA HIS A 120 -23.01 10.17 -0.18
C HIS A 120 -22.45 9.44 1.06
N GLY A 121 -21.19 9.71 1.43
CA GLY A 121 -20.59 9.25 2.69
C GLY A 121 -20.20 7.78 2.74
N LEU A 122 -20.01 7.13 1.59
CA LEU A 122 -19.67 5.71 1.49
C LEU A 122 -18.16 5.43 1.54
N GLY A 123 -17.34 6.49 1.60
CA GLY A 123 -15.88 6.40 1.70
C GLY A 123 -15.14 6.26 0.36
N TYR A 124 -15.86 6.19 -0.75
CA TYR A 124 -15.32 6.13 -2.11
C TYR A 124 -15.93 7.24 -3.01
N PRO A 125 -15.29 7.57 -4.14
CA PRO A 125 -13.98 7.08 -4.58
C PRO A 125 -12.80 7.61 -3.74
N SER A 126 -11.79 6.76 -3.53
CA SER A 126 -10.46 7.26 -3.16
C SER A 126 -9.86 8.00 -4.36
N MET A 127 -9.13 9.09 -4.14
CA MET A 127 -8.52 9.85 -5.24
C MET A 127 -7.00 9.70 -5.23
N ARG A 128 -6.41 9.52 -6.40
CA ARG A 128 -4.96 9.41 -6.58
C ARG A 128 -4.49 10.37 -7.66
N ASN A 129 -3.38 11.03 -7.40
CA ASN A 129 -2.72 11.84 -8.40
C ASN A 129 -2.10 10.94 -9.48
N ASP A 130 -2.63 11.04 -10.70
CA ASP A 130 -2.32 10.14 -11.80
C ASP A 130 -0.86 10.30 -12.25
N SER A 131 -0.38 11.54 -12.40
CA SER A 131 0.99 11.82 -12.85
C SER A 131 2.03 11.33 -11.85
N VAL A 132 1.78 11.47 -10.55
CA VAL A 132 2.68 10.95 -9.50
C VAL A 132 2.75 9.42 -9.54
N CYS A 133 1.62 8.73 -9.76
CA CYS A 133 1.61 7.27 -9.83
C CYS A 133 2.30 6.76 -11.10
N ILE A 134 2.07 7.40 -12.26
CA ILE A 134 2.73 7.09 -13.53
C ILE A 134 4.25 7.26 -13.38
N GLU A 135 4.71 8.41 -12.89
CA GLU A 135 6.16 8.65 -12.73
C GLU A 135 6.79 7.72 -11.69
N SER A 136 6.08 7.38 -10.62
CA SER A 136 6.54 6.40 -9.64
C SER A 136 6.78 5.03 -10.30
N LEU A 137 5.84 4.56 -11.13
CA LEU A 137 5.97 3.29 -11.85
C LEU A 137 7.14 3.30 -12.83
N ARG A 138 7.36 4.41 -13.53
CA ARG A 138 8.49 4.56 -14.46
C ARG A 138 9.82 4.59 -13.74
N HIS A 139 9.95 5.46 -12.73
CA HIS A 139 11.20 5.69 -12.02
C HIS A 139 11.65 4.45 -11.22
N TRP A 140 10.73 3.85 -10.46
CA TRP A 140 11.08 2.78 -9.53
C TRP A 140 10.99 1.38 -10.11
N PHE A 141 10.11 1.16 -11.10
CA PHE A 141 9.85 -0.17 -11.65
C PHE A 141 10.19 -0.29 -13.14
N GLY A 142 10.64 0.80 -13.79
CA GLY A 142 11.14 0.76 -15.16
C GLY A 142 10.07 0.41 -16.20
N PHE A 143 8.81 0.75 -15.95
CA PHE A 143 7.77 0.65 -16.97
C PHE A 143 7.99 1.68 -18.06
N ASP A 144 7.63 1.32 -19.29
CA ASP A 144 7.45 2.32 -20.32
C ASP A 144 6.24 3.21 -19.99
N LEU A 145 6.15 4.35 -20.68
CA LEU A 145 5.12 5.33 -20.39
C LEU A 145 3.71 4.80 -20.69
N LYS A 146 3.55 4.01 -21.75
CA LYS A 146 2.23 3.48 -22.16
C LYS A 146 1.70 2.50 -21.13
N ASP A 147 2.54 1.56 -20.69
CA ASP A 147 2.24 0.63 -19.61
C ASP A 147 1.95 1.36 -18.30
N ALA A 148 2.78 2.34 -17.94
CA ALA A 148 2.60 3.11 -16.71
C ALA A 148 1.27 3.87 -16.69
N ARG A 149 0.82 4.43 -17.83
CA ARG A 149 -0.48 5.10 -17.97
C ARG A 149 -1.68 4.17 -17.79
N ARG A 150 -1.50 2.87 -17.94
CA ARG A 150 -2.57 1.87 -17.75
C ARG A 150 -2.66 1.33 -16.32
N TRP A 151 -2.09 2.04 -15.36
CA TRP A 151 -2.10 1.57 -13.98
C TRP A 151 -3.51 1.55 -13.40
N MET A 152 -3.70 0.58 -12.51
CA MET A 152 -4.89 0.37 -11.71
C MET A 152 -4.50 0.10 -10.26
N HIS A 153 -5.46 0.22 -9.35
CA HIS A 153 -5.27 -0.08 -7.95
C HIS A 153 -5.13 -1.57 -7.69
N GLN A 154 -3.92 -2.05 -7.52
CA GLN A 154 -3.68 -3.34 -6.90
C GLN A 154 -3.99 -3.28 -5.39
N ALA A 155 -4.81 -4.23 -4.94
CA ALA A 155 -5.31 -4.29 -3.56
C ALA A 155 -5.98 -2.95 -3.17
N CYS A 156 -5.55 -2.30 -2.09
CA CYS A 156 -6.19 -1.08 -1.61
C CYS A 156 -5.79 0.16 -2.41
N MET A 157 -4.47 0.40 -2.58
CA MET A 157 -3.94 1.69 -3.02
C MET A 157 -2.73 1.60 -3.96
N ALA A 158 -2.16 0.41 -4.19
CA ALA A 158 -0.91 0.26 -4.91
C ALA A 158 -1.11 0.49 -6.41
N PRO A 159 -0.37 1.39 -7.08
CA PRO A 159 -0.46 1.49 -8.52
C PRO A 159 0.24 0.30 -9.16
N ALA A 160 -0.45 -0.39 -10.07
CA ALA A 160 0.09 -1.48 -10.86
C ALA A 160 -0.47 -1.44 -12.27
N PRO A 161 0.37 -1.42 -13.33
CA PRO A 161 -0.07 -1.55 -14.71
C PRO A 161 -0.90 -2.81 -14.92
N ASN A 162 -1.99 -2.71 -15.68
CA ASN A 162 -2.80 -3.85 -16.10
C ASN A 162 -2.19 -4.61 -17.31
N THR A 163 -0.87 -4.70 -17.37
CA THR A 163 -0.16 -5.14 -18.57
C THR A 163 -0.01 -6.65 -18.59
N LYS A 164 -0.15 -7.23 -19.79
CA LYS A 164 -0.08 -8.67 -19.98
C LYS A 164 1.30 -9.27 -19.65
N MET A 165 2.35 -8.43 -19.68
CA MET A 165 3.74 -8.83 -19.45
C MET A 165 4.29 -8.44 -18.07
N GLY A 166 3.81 -7.35 -17.47
CA GLY A 166 4.41 -6.74 -16.27
C GLY A 166 3.45 -6.57 -15.09
N ALA A 167 2.20 -7.01 -15.21
CA ALA A 167 1.29 -6.96 -14.08
C ALA A 167 1.74 -7.89 -12.94
N PRO A 168 1.62 -7.44 -11.68
CA PRO A 168 1.94 -8.24 -10.51
C PRO A 168 1.01 -9.44 -10.39
N HIS A 169 1.60 -10.61 -10.15
CA HIS A 169 0.94 -11.91 -9.98
C HIS A 169 0.39 -12.09 -8.56
N TYR A 170 1.08 -11.53 -7.56
CA TYR A 170 0.58 -11.44 -6.19
C TYR A 170 -0.17 -10.15 -5.97
N ARG A 171 -1.28 -10.25 -5.24
CA ARG A 171 -2.11 -9.13 -4.84
C ARG A 171 -1.49 -8.27 -3.72
N TYR A 172 -0.79 -8.90 -2.78
CA TYR A 172 -0.13 -8.22 -1.65
C TYR A 172 1.35 -8.59 -1.62
N PRO A 173 2.25 -7.67 -1.23
CA PRO A 173 3.60 -8.04 -0.80
C PRO A 173 3.51 -9.01 0.39
N GLY A 174 4.36 -10.04 0.44
CA GLY A 174 4.36 -11.02 1.53
C GLY A 174 4.82 -10.48 2.89
N PRO A 175 5.74 -9.50 3.02
CA PRO A 175 6.04 -8.90 4.29
C PRO A 175 5.18 -7.65 4.50
N ILE A 176 4.13 -7.85 5.27
CA ILE A 176 3.43 -6.79 5.96
C ILE A 176 4.25 -6.47 7.21
N THR A 177 4.86 -5.29 7.26
CA THR A 177 5.68 -4.89 8.38
C THR A 177 5.00 -3.74 9.12
N SER A 178 4.60 -3.94 10.38
CA SER A 178 4.20 -2.82 11.27
C SER A 178 5.44 -2.05 11.74
N ALA A 179 6.33 -1.69 10.80
CA ALA A 179 7.72 -1.42 11.12
C ALA A 179 7.94 -0.05 11.76
N GLY A 180 7.13 0.98 11.43
CA GLY A 180 7.43 2.37 11.84
C GLY A 180 7.49 2.56 13.35
N VAL A 181 6.36 2.30 14.03
CA VAL A 181 6.26 2.45 15.50
C VAL A 181 6.92 1.30 16.24
N LYS A 182 6.84 0.07 15.72
CA LYS A 182 7.48 -1.07 16.38
C LYS A 182 9.00 -0.93 16.42
N SER A 183 9.63 -0.41 15.35
CA SER A 183 11.08 -0.19 15.37
C SER A 183 11.48 0.90 16.37
N LEU A 184 10.60 1.88 16.66
CA LEU A 184 10.84 2.87 17.72
C LEU A 184 10.83 2.21 19.10
N GLU A 185 9.82 1.39 19.39
CA GLU A 185 9.76 0.64 20.65
C GLU A 185 11.00 -0.26 20.80
N LEU A 186 11.40 -0.96 19.76
CA LEU A 186 12.63 -1.77 19.78
C LEU A 186 13.89 -0.90 19.98
N ALA A 187 13.94 0.35 19.52
CA ALA A 187 15.04 1.25 19.82
C ALA A 187 15.05 1.68 21.30
N PHE A 188 13.88 2.03 21.86
CA PHE A 188 13.69 2.36 23.28
C PHE A 188 13.99 1.20 24.24
N PHE A 189 13.91 -0.04 23.77
CA PHE A 189 14.15 -1.23 24.60
C PHE A 189 15.32 -2.08 24.11
N ASN A 190 16.22 -1.50 23.31
CA ASN A 190 17.44 -2.15 22.82
C ASN A 190 17.18 -3.56 22.23
N GLY A 191 16.14 -3.68 21.40
CA GLY A 191 15.70 -4.88 20.71
C GLY A 191 14.78 -5.82 21.50
N MET A 192 14.47 -5.51 22.76
CA MET A 192 13.49 -6.29 23.54
C MET A 192 12.07 -5.78 23.27
N ASP A 193 11.16 -6.70 22.98
CA ASP A 193 9.73 -6.40 22.96
C ASP A 193 9.18 -6.49 24.40
N PRO A 194 8.64 -5.41 24.98
CA PRO A 194 8.11 -5.44 26.34
C PRO A 194 6.84 -6.29 26.48
N VAL A 195 6.08 -6.51 25.40
CA VAL A 195 4.83 -7.29 25.43
C VAL A 195 5.12 -8.79 25.46
N SER A 196 5.81 -9.32 24.46
CA SER A 196 6.18 -10.74 24.41
C SER A 196 7.32 -11.10 25.36
N LYS A 197 8.06 -10.10 25.87
CA LYS A 197 9.30 -10.28 26.65
C LYS A 197 10.40 -11.00 25.87
N MET A 198 10.30 -11.03 24.55
CA MET A 198 11.27 -11.66 23.66
C MET A 198 12.15 -10.61 22.97
N ARG A 199 13.37 -11.01 22.60
CA ARG A 199 14.23 -10.21 21.75
C ARG A 199 13.77 -10.35 20.30
N MET A 200 12.96 -9.40 19.84
CA MET A 200 12.47 -9.35 18.46
C MET A 200 13.36 -8.47 17.55
N GLY A 201 14.07 -7.50 18.12
CA GLY A 201 14.99 -6.61 17.42
C GLY A 201 16.45 -6.90 17.72
N ILE A 202 17.33 -6.13 17.09
CA ILE A 202 18.78 -6.21 17.30
C ILE A 202 19.23 -5.32 18.46
N LYS A 203 20.46 -5.50 18.94
CA LYS A 203 21.03 -4.64 19.99
C LYS A 203 21.56 -3.34 19.36
N THR A 204 20.77 -2.28 19.39
CA THR A 204 21.13 -0.97 18.81
C THR A 204 21.84 -0.04 19.79
N GLY A 205 21.94 -0.44 21.06
CA GLY A 205 22.56 0.35 22.11
C GLY A 205 21.59 0.61 23.26
N ASP A 206 22.14 0.99 24.42
CA ASP A 206 21.35 1.40 25.57
C ASP A 206 20.85 2.83 25.34
N PRO A 207 19.52 3.06 25.26
CA PRO A 207 18.97 4.39 24.99
C PRO A 207 19.33 5.43 26.05
N LEU A 208 19.59 5.01 27.29
CA LEU A 208 20.05 5.92 28.35
C LEU A 208 21.43 6.53 28.06
N LYS A 209 22.19 5.92 27.15
CA LYS A 209 23.53 6.37 26.77
C LYS A 209 23.54 7.24 25.52
N PHE A 210 22.41 7.39 24.82
CA PHE A 210 22.34 8.21 23.61
C PHE A 210 22.36 9.69 23.98
N LYS A 211 23.47 10.36 23.67
CA LYS A 211 23.70 11.77 24.04
C LYS A 211 23.02 12.74 23.08
N THR A 212 22.75 12.30 21.86
CA THR A 212 22.18 13.11 20.79
C THR A 212 20.95 12.46 20.20
N TYR A 213 20.05 13.27 19.65
CA TYR A 213 18.89 12.77 18.88
C TYR A 213 19.33 11.87 17.72
N GLU A 214 20.45 12.20 17.08
CA GLU A 214 20.96 11.44 15.93
C GLU A 214 21.37 10.02 16.33
N GLU A 215 21.96 9.81 17.51
CA GLU A 215 22.27 8.46 18.01
C GLU A 215 21.01 7.60 18.17
N PHE A 216 19.93 8.18 18.72
CA PHE A 216 18.64 7.49 18.82
C PHE A 216 18.03 7.23 17.43
N TYR A 217 18.05 8.23 16.55
CA TYR A 217 17.52 8.13 15.19
C TYR A 217 18.21 7.00 14.40
N GLN A 218 19.54 6.87 14.51
CA GLN A 218 20.29 5.78 13.90
C GLN A 218 19.99 4.42 14.54
N ALA A 219 19.75 4.36 15.85
CA ALA A 219 19.28 3.14 16.50
C ALA A 219 17.90 2.71 15.97
N TRP A 220 16.97 3.64 15.80
CA TRP A 220 15.66 3.40 15.19
C TRP A 220 15.78 2.89 13.75
N LEU A 221 16.58 3.55 12.90
CA LEU A 221 16.81 3.13 11.52
C LEU A 221 17.36 1.70 11.43
N LYS A 222 18.31 1.34 12.30
CA LYS A 222 18.88 -0.02 12.36
C LYS A 222 17.84 -1.08 12.74
N GLN A 223 16.93 -0.78 13.67
CA GLN A 223 15.82 -1.69 13.96
C GLN A 223 14.90 -1.85 12.75
N HIS A 224 14.61 -0.74 12.07
CA HIS A 224 13.73 -0.74 10.90
C HIS A 224 14.31 -1.53 9.72
N GLU A 225 15.61 -1.33 9.45
CA GLU A 225 16.37 -2.11 8.46
C GLU A 225 16.34 -3.61 8.77
N TYR A 226 16.53 -3.99 10.04
CA TYR A 226 16.44 -5.39 10.43
C TYR A 226 15.05 -6.00 10.19
N ILE A 227 13.97 -5.25 10.51
CA ILE A 227 12.59 -5.69 10.25
C ILE A 227 12.35 -5.88 8.75
N MET A 228 12.77 -4.93 7.92
CA MET A 228 12.62 -5.03 6.46
C MET A 228 13.41 -6.22 5.90
N TYR A 229 14.65 -6.40 6.36
CA TYR A 229 15.47 -7.54 5.95
C TYR A 229 14.82 -8.88 6.29
N MET A 230 14.28 -9.03 7.51
CA MET A 230 13.54 -10.23 7.90
C MET A 230 12.28 -10.42 7.06
N GLY A 231 11.56 -9.34 6.76
CA GLY A 231 10.41 -9.34 5.86
C GLY A 231 10.75 -9.89 4.47
N CYS A 232 11.79 -9.35 3.82
CA CYS A 232 12.27 -9.82 2.52
C CYS A 232 12.60 -11.32 2.53
N ARG A 233 13.25 -11.82 3.58
CA ARG A 233 13.59 -13.25 3.69
C ARG A 233 12.35 -14.12 3.74
N ILE A 234 11.34 -13.73 4.52
CA ILE A 234 10.07 -14.45 4.63
C ILE A 234 9.35 -14.43 3.28
N ASP A 235 9.29 -13.28 2.60
CA ASP A 235 8.67 -13.15 1.29
C ASP A 235 9.34 -14.04 0.24
N ASN A 236 10.67 -14.08 0.19
CA ASN A 236 11.41 -14.94 -0.73
C ASN A 236 11.09 -16.43 -0.53
N ILE A 237 10.97 -16.87 0.74
CA ILE A 237 10.57 -18.25 1.06
C ILE A 237 9.13 -18.50 0.59
N ILE A 238 8.20 -17.58 0.88
CA ILE A 238 6.80 -17.71 0.46
C ILE A 238 6.69 -17.81 -1.06
N ARG A 239 7.38 -16.93 -1.80
CA ARG A 239 7.39 -16.94 -3.27
C ARG A 239 7.90 -18.27 -3.82
N TRP A 240 8.98 -18.81 -3.25
CA TRP A 240 9.51 -20.10 -3.65
C TRP A 240 8.53 -21.24 -3.38
N VAL A 241 7.93 -21.29 -2.19
CA VAL A 241 6.95 -22.34 -1.84
C VAL A 241 5.72 -22.24 -2.74
N VAL A 242 5.16 -21.04 -2.93
CA VAL A 242 3.96 -20.85 -3.76
C VAL A 242 4.25 -21.22 -5.21
N GLY A 243 5.33 -20.70 -5.80
CA GLY A 243 5.68 -20.98 -7.19
C GLY A 243 6.01 -22.44 -7.49
N THR A 244 6.48 -23.20 -6.49
CA THR A 244 6.86 -24.62 -6.69
C THR A 244 5.80 -25.63 -6.22
N GLN A 245 4.96 -25.29 -5.24
CA GLN A 245 4.02 -26.23 -4.61
C GLN A 245 2.54 -25.87 -4.85
N HIS A 246 2.24 -24.63 -5.24
CA HIS A 246 0.87 -24.14 -5.36
C HIS A 246 0.64 -23.37 -6.67
N PRO A 247 0.85 -24.00 -7.85
CA PRO A 247 0.64 -23.35 -9.13
C PRO A 247 -0.83 -22.88 -9.28
N ARG A 248 -1.03 -21.77 -9.97
CA ARG A 248 -2.32 -21.07 -10.09
C ARG A 248 -2.75 -20.98 -11.55
N PRO A 249 -3.20 -22.08 -12.18
CA PRO A 249 -3.47 -22.14 -13.62
C PRO A 249 -4.49 -21.10 -14.10
N LEU A 250 -5.55 -20.83 -13.32
CA LEU A 250 -6.55 -19.81 -13.68
C LEU A 250 -5.95 -18.41 -13.76
N ILE A 251 -5.03 -18.08 -12.87
CA ILE A 251 -4.37 -16.77 -12.84
C ILE A 251 -3.33 -16.69 -13.94
N SER A 252 -2.55 -17.75 -14.11
CA SER A 252 -1.57 -17.89 -15.18
C SER A 252 -2.21 -17.72 -16.57
N ALA A 253 -3.42 -18.23 -16.78
CA ALA A 253 -4.17 -18.05 -18.02
C ALA A 253 -4.56 -16.59 -18.33
N LEU A 254 -4.55 -15.70 -17.32
CA LEU A 254 -4.84 -14.26 -17.50
C LEU A 254 -3.59 -13.45 -17.88
N PHE A 255 -2.41 -14.06 -17.90
CA PHE A 255 -1.15 -13.40 -18.24
C PHE A 255 -0.57 -13.96 -19.54
N GLU A 256 -0.38 -13.10 -20.55
CA GLU A 256 0.23 -13.48 -21.85
C GLU A 256 1.61 -14.09 -21.66
N ARG A 257 2.44 -13.54 -20.76
CA ARG A 257 3.76 -14.12 -20.46
C ARG A 257 3.71 -15.58 -20.01
N CYS A 258 2.65 -15.98 -19.32
CA CYS A 258 2.47 -17.34 -18.80
C CYS A 258 1.98 -18.27 -19.91
N VAL A 259 1.07 -17.78 -20.75
CA VAL A 259 0.59 -18.51 -21.93
C VAL A 259 1.72 -18.75 -22.93
N GLU A 260 2.53 -17.74 -23.24
CA GLU A 260 3.65 -17.85 -24.18
C GLU A 260 4.76 -18.78 -23.69
N SER A 261 5.07 -18.72 -22.39
CA SER A 261 6.18 -19.51 -21.81
C SER A 261 5.77 -20.90 -21.32
N GLY A 262 4.45 -21.16 -21.18
CA GLY A 262 3.95 -22.35 -20.50
C GLY A 262 4.32 -22.41 -19.01
N GLN A 263 4.66 -21.28 -18.39
CA GLN A 263 5.08 -21.20 -17.00
C GLN A 263 4.01 -20.56 -16.12
N ASP A 264 3.95 -21.00 -14.86
CA ASP A 264 3.06 -20.45 -13.86
C ASP A 264 3.41 -18.98 -13.50
N ALA A 265 2.40 -18.16 -13.19
CA ALA A 265 2.56 -16.74 -12.87
C ALA A 265 3.41 -16.48 -11.62
N ASP A 266 3.40 -17.40 -10.65
CA ASP A 266 4.16 -17.29 -9.41
C ASP A 266 5.61 -17.77 -9.59
N LEU A 267 5.85 -18.79 -10.44
CA LEU A 267 7.19 -19.31 -10.75
C LEU A 267 7.93 -18.45 -11.78
N TYR A 268 7.21 -17.91 -12.77
CA TYR A 268 7.72 -17.02 -13.82
C TYR A 268 7.25 -15.58 -13.59
N ALA A 269 7.43 -15.14 -12.35
CA ALA A 269 7.20 -13.79 -11.91
C ALA A 269 8.20 -12.82 -12.57
N LYS A 270 7.76 -12.02 -13.55
CA LYS A 270 8.51 -10.81 -13.93
C LYS A 270 8.27 -9.76 -12.83
N GLU A 271 9.31 -9.35 -12.11
CA GLU A 271 9.23 -8.48 -10.92
C GLU A 271 8.69 -7.04 -11.18
N LYS A 272 8.27 -6.72 -12.41
CA LYS A 272 7.75 -5.39 -12.71
C LYS A 272 6.47 -5.17 -11.87
N ALA A 273 6.38 -4.03 -11.19
CA ALA A 273 5.28 -3.61 -10.28
C ALA A 273 4.95 -4.51 -9.07
N SER A 274 5.79 -5.46 -8.64
CA SER A 274 5.54 -6.10 -7.33
C SER A 274 5.96 -5.14 -6.22
N LEU A 275 5.01 -4.66 -5.42
CA LEU A 275 5.35 -4.10 -4.12
C LEU A 275 6.05 -5.18 -3.29
N TRP A 276 6.99 -4.75 -2.45
CA TRP A 276 7.75 -5.62 -1.55
C TRP A 276 7.39 -5.41 -0.10
N PHE A 277 6.88 -4.23 0.28
CA PHE A 277 6.57 -3.92 1.66
C PHE A 277 5.24 -3.18 1.75
N THR A 278 4.44 -3.58 2.74
CA THR A 278 3.36 -2.74 3.26
C THR A 278 3.75 -2.34 4.66
N HIS A 279 3.98 -1.05 4.89
CA HIS A 279 4.24 -0.56 6.24
C HIS A 279 2.92 -0.15 6.91
N PHE A 280 2.83 -0.28 8.23
CA PHE A 280 1.74 0.27 9.05
C PHE A 280 2.31 1.19 10.14
N GLY A 281 1.49 2.09 10.66
CA GLY A 281 1.90 3.08 11.66
C GLY A 281 2.80 4.18 11.07
N PHE A 282 2.45 4.69 9.89
CA PHE A 282 3.24 5.68 9.17
C PHE A 282 3.19 7.06 9.83
N SER A 283 2.03 7.53 10.27
CA SER A 283 1.89 8.89 10.80
C SER A 283 2.55 9.03 12.17
N GLU A 284 2.50 7.97 12.97
CA GLU A 284 2.85 7.98 14.39
C GLU A 284 4.37 8.04 14.62
N PHE A 285 5.19 7.50 13.71
CA PHE A 285 6.65 7.52 13.93
C PHE A 285 7.21 8.94 13.88
N GLY A 286 6.68 9.79 12.98
CA GLY A 286 7.14 11.17 12.85
C GLY A 286 6.81 11.99 14.07
N ASP A 287 5.57 11.88 14.58
CA ASP A 287 5.13 12.53 15.81
C ASP A 287 5.92 12.06 17.03
N ALA A 288 6.21 10.76 17.12
CA ALA A 288 7.01 10.19 18.21
C ALA A 288 8.46 10.69 18.17
N LEU A 289 9.08 10.72 16.99
CA LEU A 289 10.43 11.24 16.79
C LEU A 289 10.50 12.75 17.05
N ALA A 290 9.51 13.52 16.60
CA ALA A 290 9.43 14.96 16.84
C ALA A 290 9.24 15.28 18.33
N GLY A 291 8.35 14.55 19.01
CA GLY A 291 8.16 14.67 20.46
C GLY A 291 9.43 14.34 21.24
N LEU A 292 10.12 13.25 20.87
CA LEU A 292 11.40 12.87 21.46
C LEU A 292 12.47 13.95 21.24
N LYS A 293 12.65 14.39 19.99
CA LYS A 293 13.63 15.42 19.64
C LYS A 293 13.39 16.69 20.43
N LYS A 294 12.15 17.18 20.45
CA LYS A 294 11.79 18.44 21.09
C LYS A 294 11.93 18.36 22.61
N LEU A 295 11.25 17.43 23.26
CA LEU A 295 11.09 17.44 24.71
C LEU A 295 12.29 16.84 25.47
N VAL A 296 13.05 15.94 24.84
CA VAL A 296 14.20 15.28 25.49
C VAL A 296 15.53 15.88 25.05
N TYR A 297 15.71 16.20 23.77
CA TYR A 297 17.01 16.63 23.24
C TYR A 297 17.16 18.15 23.06
N ASP A 298 16.16 18.82 22.47
CA ASP A 298 16.21 20.26 22.19
C ASP A 298 15.92 21.08 23.46
N GLU A 299 14.73 20.89 24.05
CA GLU A 299 14.29 21.62 25.25
C GLU A 299 14.79 20.99 26.55
N LYS A 300 15.17 19.71 26.52
CA LYS A 300 15.60 18.93 27.70
C LYS A 300 14.64 19.03 28.89
N LYS A 301 13.34 19.13 28.60
CA LYS A 301 12.27 19.18 29.60
C LYS A 301 12.19 17.87 30.39
N TYR A 302 12.52 16.75 29.74
CA TYR A 302 12.54 15.42 30.33
C TYR A 302 13.83 14.68 29.97
N THR A 303 14.24 13.73 30.80
CA THR A 303 15.34 12.81 30.48
C THR A 303 14.84 11.57 29.75
N MET A 304 15.73 10.87 29.03
CA MET A 304 15.41 9.57 28.42
C MET A 304 14.97 8.54 29.47
N GLU A 305 15.55 8.58 30.68
CA GLU A 305 15.16 7.70 31.78
C GLU A 305 13.71 7.91 32.20
N GLN A 306 13.31 9.17 32.41
CA GLN A 306 11.93 9.53 32.75
C GLN A 306 10.95 9.11 31.65
N LEU A 307 11.32 9.32 30.38
CA LEU A 307 10.49 8.89 29.25
C LEU A 307 10.31 7.36 29.22
N LEU A 308 11.38 6.58 29.44
CA LEU A 308 11.28 5.12 29.46
C LEU A 308 10.43 4.62 30.64
N GLU A 309 10.53 5.26 31.80
CA GLU A 309 9.66 4.95 32.94
C GLU A 309 8.19 5.28 32.64
N ALA A 310 7.93 6.43 32.04
CA ALA A 310 6.60 6.83 31.59
C ALA A 310 6.01 5.84 30.57
N ILE A 311 6.79 5.40 29.57
CA ILE A 311 6.33 4.41 28.59
C ILE A 311 6.03 3.07 29.25
N LYS A 312 6.93 2.57 30.12
CA LYS A 312 6.75 1.28 30.83
C LYS A 312 5.53 1.25 31.73
N SER A 313 5.20 2.39 32.36
CA SER A 313 4.04 2.54 33.24
C SER A 313 2.74 2.88 32.49
N ASN A 314 2.76 2.90 31.14
CA ASN A 314 1.65 3.39 30.32
C ASN A 314 1.17 4.79 30.76
N TRP A 315 2.14 5.66 31.06
CA TRP A 315 1.98 7.04 31.51
C TRP A 315 1.31 7.24 32.88
N ILE A 316 1.08 6.16 33.65
CA ILE A 316 0.50 6.26 35.01
C ILE A 316 1.50 6.97 35.93
N GLY A 317 1.10 8.11 36.50
CA GLY A 317 1.97 8.99 37.29
C GLY A 317 2.82 9.95 36.46
N PHE A 318 2.66 9.94 35.13
CA PHE A 318 3.36 10.81 34.17
C PHE A 318 2.37 11.53 33.23
N GLU A 319 1.16 11.82 33.72
CA GLU A 319 0.06 12.36 32.91
C GLU A 319 0.40 13.73 32.32
N GLU A 320 1.11 14.59 33.07
CA GLU A 320 1.55 15.90 32.56
C GLU A 320 2.58 15.73 31.42
N MET A 321 3.53 14.80 31.59
CA MET A 321 4.50 14.46 30.55
C MET A 321 3.79 13.97 29.30
N ARG A 322 2.80 13.08 29.45
CA ARG A 322 1.97 12.59 28.33
C ARG A 322 1.30 13.73 27.59
N VAL A 323 0.67 14.67 28.30
CA VAL A 323 0.03 15.85 27.70
C VAL A 323 1.05 16.71 26.94
N ASN A 324 2.26 16.86 27.46
CA ASN A 324 3.32 17.58 26.76
C ASN A 324 3.75 16.88 25.47
N PHE A 325 3.88 15.55 25.45
CA PHE A 325 4.12 14.79 24.22
C PHE A 325 2.97 14.89 23.21
N VAL A 326 1.71 14.89 23.68
CA VAL A 326 0.54 15.12 22.82
C VAL A 326 0.57 16.52 22.21
N LYS A 327 0.98 17.54 22.97
CA LYS A 327 1.07 18.94 22.52
C LYS A 327 2.35 19.30 21.75
N ALA A 328 3.35 18.42 21.72
CA ALA A 328 4.52 18.61 20.86
C ALA A 328 4.07 18.72 19.38
N PRO A 329 4.90 19.27 18.46
CA PRO A 329 4.59 19.31 17.02
C PRO A 329 4.01 17.99 16.49
N LYS A 330 3.01 18.10 15.62
CA LYS A 330 2.28 16.96 15.04
C LYS A 330 2.17 17.12 13.52
N TRP A 331 2.48 16.05 12.82
CA TRP A 331 2.38 15.99 11.36
C TRP A 331 0.95 16.28 10.91
N GLY A 332 0.80 16.94 9.76
CA GLY A 332 -0.50 17.33 9.20
C GLY A 332 -1.03 18.68 9.66
N ASN A 333 -0.20 19.52 10.31
CA ASN A 333 -0.54 20.88 10.72
C ASN A 333 0.31 21.97 10.02
N ASP A 334 0.97 21.65 8.91
CA ASP A 334 1.87 22.56 8.18
C ASP A 334 2.98 23.13 9.09
N ASP A 335 3.64 22.23 9.84
CA ASP A 335 4.71 22.55 10.78
C ASP A 335 6.02 21.92 10.30
N ASP A 336 6.89 22.77 9.73
CA ASP A 336 8.19 22.40 9.19
C ASP A 336 9.04 21.54 10.14
N TYR A 337 8.92 21.75 11.47
CA TYR A 337 9.73 21.01 12.44
C TYR A 337 9.46 19.50 12.37
N VAL A 338 8.19 19.10 12.36
CA VAL A 338 7.80 17.68 12.31
C VAL A 338 7.76 17.17 10.87
N ASP A 339 7.40 18.02 9.90
CA ASP A 339 7.32 17.64 8.49
C ASP A 339 8.70 17.30 7.90
N GLN A 340 9.76 18.00 8.31
CA GLN A 340 11.13 17.68 7.91
C GLN A 340 11.63 16.36 8.53
N ILE A 341 11.28 16.08 9.80
CA ILE A 341 11.61 14.81 10.47
C ILE A 341 10.90 13.66 9.76
N TYR A 342 9.61 13.83 9.46
CA TYR A 342 8.80 12.86 8.74
C TYR A 342 9.38 12.57 7.35
N THR A 343 9.68 13.62 6.59
CA THR A 343 10.24 13.51 5.23
C THR A 343 11.59 12.81 5.24
N ARG A 344 12.46 13.13 6.20
CA ARG A 344 13.76 12.44 6.37
C ARG A 344 13.56 10.95 6.66
N GLY A 345 12.70 10.63 7.64
CA GLY A 345 12.38 9.25 8.00
C GLY A 345 11.86 8.43 6.82
N MET A 346 10.93 9.00 6.05
CA MET A 346 10.38 8.33 4.86
C MET A 346 11.43 8.10 3.76
N LYS A 347 12.34 9.05 3.53
CA LYS A 347 13.43 8.90 2.56
C LYS A 347 14.40 7.80 2.98
N ASP A 348 14.85 7.81 4.23
CA ASP A 348 15.78 6.81 4.75
C ASP A 348 15.14 5.39 4.71
N ILE A 349 13.87 5.27 5.08
CA ILE A 349 13.07 4.03 4.99
C ILE A 349 12.95 3.55 3.54
N ALA A 350 12.69 4.46 2.59
CA ALA A 350 12.61 4.12 1.17
C ALA A 350 13.96 3.57 0.66
N GLU A 351 15.08 4.23 0.98
CA GLU A 351 16.42 3.76 0.62
C GLU A 351 16.72 2.37 1.20
N ILE A 352 16.44 2.17 2.49
CA ILE A 352 16.59 0.86 3.16
C ILE A 352 15.78 -0.22 2.42
N SER A 353 14.53 0.08 2.06
CA SER A 353 13.65 -0.89 1.38
C SER A 353 14.24 -1.37 0.06
N TRP A 354 14.87 -0.47 -0.70
CA TRP A 354 15.55 -0.81 -1.95
C TRP A 354 16.81 -1.65 -1.73
N ARG A 355 17.61 -1.33 -0.70
CA ARG A 355 18.79 -2.14 -0.35
C ARG A 355 18.42 -3.55 0.12
N CYS A 356 17.39 -3.66 0.96
CA CYS A 356 16.91 -4.95 1.46
C CYS A 356 16.35 -5.84 0.34
N LYS A 357 15.64 -5.25 -0.62
CA LYS A 357 15.17 -5.95 -1.83
C LYS A 357 16.33 -6.54 -2.63
N TYR A 358 17.39 -5.77 -2.84
CA TYR A 358 18.54 -6.14 -3.68
C TYR A 358 19.78 -6.51 -2.86
N CYS A 359 19.68 -7.45 -1.92
CA CYS A 359 20.84 -7.86 -1.11
C CYS A 359 21.85 -8.69 -1.94
N PRO A 360 22.98 -8.12 -2.40
CA PRO A 360 23.87 -8.78 -3.38
C PRO A 360 24.55 -10.04 -2.84
N ASN A 361 24.66 -10.14 -1.51
CA ASN A 361 25.34 -11.24 -0.81
C ASN A 361 24.39 -12.39 -0.41
N HIS A 362 23.08 -12.25 -0.62
CA HIS A 362 22.08 -13.26 -0.24
C HIS A 362 20.96 -13.44 -1.27
N THR A 363 21.14 -12.95 -2.50
CA THR A 363 20.22 -13.25 -3.60
C THR A 363 20.28 -14.74 -3.89
N ILE A 364 19.33 -15.50 -3.34
CA ILE A 364 19.03 -16.83 -3.84
C ILE A 364 18.42 -16.61 -5.23
N PHE A 365 19.26 -16.51 -6.26
CA PHE A 365 18.83 -16.78 -7.61
C PHE A 365 18.38 -18.24 -7.63
N ILE A 366 17.07 -18.47 -7.55
CA ILE A 366 16.49 -19.77 -7.79
C ILE A 366 16.66 -20.02 -9.29
N LYS A 367 17.79 -20.65 -9.66
CA LYS A 367 17.93 -21.25 -10.99
C LYS A 367 16.93 -22.41 -11.08
N PRO A 368 16.08 -22.47 -12.12
CA PRO A 368 15.27 -23.65 -12.37
C PRO A 368 16.20 -24.86 -12.60
N GLY A 369 16.11 -25.89 -11.76
CA GLY A 369 16.75 -27.19 -11.99
C GLY A 369 17.95 -27.58 -11.12
N GLY A 370 18.30 -26.84 -10.07
CA GLY A 370 19.38 -27.23 -9.14
C GLY A 370 18.86 -27.82 -7.83
N ILE A 371 19.04 -29.13 -7.62
CA ILE A 371 18.95 -29.74 -6.28
C ILE A 371 20.13 -29.22 -5.46
N TYR A 372 19.88 -28.57 -4.33
CA TYR A 372 20.96 -28.16 -3.41
C TYR A 372 21.21 -29.22 -2.34
N LYS A 373 22.47 -29.62 -2.20
CA LYS A 373 23.05 -30.26 -1.01
C LYS A 373 23.42 -29.20 0.01
#